data_AF-A0A0K8T7H3-F1
#
_entry.id   AF-A0A0K8T7H3-F1
#
_cell.length_a   1.000
_cell.length_b   1.000
_cell.length_c   1.000
_cell.angle_alpha   90.00
_cell.angle_beta   90.00
_cell.angle_gamma   90.00
#
_symmetry.space_group_name_H-M   'P 1'
#
loop_
_entity.id
_entity.type
_entity.pdbx_description
1 polymer ?
#
loop_
_entity_poly.entity_id
_entity_poly.type
_entity_poly.pdbx_seq_one_letter_code
_entity_poly.pdbx_strand_id
1 'polypeptide(L)'
;MAEQGKEPSAYHCRKKVYSDSIYFIQTQTKLCEAFYKTIFVDLLSVFDSLHDLTALGENLKHNVIQTSAKLHIVQCSIQYNERCYARACESKVIIECEDFLGEKKQKILLLKAELEEMENKLKVFSDQILDVTKKLEETHAFDYGAHNIEKLNKCLENACRIYQNLQQMPKEISSAKGIVLIW
;
A
#
# COMPACT_ATOMS: atom_id res chain seq x y z
N MET A 1 34.23 -1.97 -17.01
CA MET A 1 34.46 -2.51 -18.37
C MET A 1 35.21 -3.82 -18.21
N ALA A 2 34.59 -4.95 -18.57
CA ALA A 2 35.25 -6.25 -18.57
C ALA A 2 36.03 -6.38 -19.88
N GLU A 3 37.20 -5.76 -19.96
CA GLU A 3 38.06 -5.85 -21.12
C GLU A 3 39.02 -7.04 -20.98
N GLN A 4 39.09 -7.85 -22.05
CA GLN A 4 39.90 -9.06 -22.24
C GLN A 4 39.37 -10.39 -21.67
N GLY A 5 38.29 -10.91 -22.26
CA GLY A 5 37.86 -12.32 -22.11
C GLY A 5 38.55 -13.32 -23.06
N LYS A 6 39.61 -12.92 -23.79
CA LYS A 6 40.15 -13.70 -24.92
C LYS A 6 41.59 -14.19 -24.76
N GLU A 7 42.37 -13.71 -23.79
CA GLU A 7 43.76 -14.15 -23.64
C GLU A 7 43.91 -15.35 -22.70
N PRO A 8 44.70 -16.38 -23.06
CA PRO A 8 44.93 -17.53 -22.20
C PRO A 8 45.73 -17.13 -20.95
N SER A 9 45.01 -16.90 -19.85
CA SER A 9 45.59 -16.63 -18.52
C SER A 9 46.01 -17.92 -17.80
N ALA A 10 46.96 -17.81 -16.87
CA ALA A 10 47.39 -18.95 -16.06
C ALA A 10 46.22 -19.51 -15.22
N TYR A 11 46.23 -20.83 -14.97
CA TYR A 11 45.13 -21.53 -14.28
C TYR A 11 44.80 -20.97 -12.89
N HIS A 12 45.80 -20.54 -12.12
CA HIS A 12 45.60 -19.90 -10.81
C HIS A 12 44.93 -18.52 -10.93
N CYS A 13 45.25 -17.74 -11.97
CA CYS A 13 44.58 -16.48 -12.26
C CYS A 13 43.11 -16.72 -12.64
N ARG A 14 42.83 -17.74 -13.47
CA ARG A 14 41.45 -18.13 -13.80
C ARG A 14 40.66 -18.50 -12.55
N LYS A 15 41.20 -19.36 -11.68
CA LYS A 15 40.54 -19.73 -10.42
C LYS A 15 40.17 -18.51 -9.57
N LYS A 16 41.09 -17.55 -9.44
CA LYS A 16 40.84 -16.32 -8.69
C LYS A 16 39.74 -15.48 -9.33
N VAL A 17 39.81 -15.22 -10.63
CA VAL A 17 38.79 -14.42 -11.35
C VAL A 17 37.40 -15.06 -11.25
N TYR A 18 37.29 -16.39 -11.38
CA TYR A 18 36.01 -17.08 -11.22
C TYR A 18 35.47 -16.99 -9.78
N SER A 19 36.35 -17.15 -8.78
CA SER A 19 35.97 -16.97 -7.37
C SER A 19 35.48 -15.55 -7.08
N ASP A 20 36.21 -14.54 -7.58
CA ASP A 20 35.85 -13.12 -7.41
C ASP A 20 34.52 -12.80 -8.13
N SER A 21 34.28 -13.41 -9.29
CA SER A 21 33.04 -13.26 -10.06
C SER A 21 31.85 -13.89 -9.33
N ILE A 22 32.00 -15.09 -8.75
CA ILE A 22 30.96 -15.72 -7.93
C ILE A 22 30.65 -14.87 -6.72
N TYR A 23 31.68 -14.39 -6.00
CA TYR A 23 31.49 -13.53 -4.85
C TYR A 23 30.76 -12.23 -5.21
N PHE A 24 31.09 -11.64 -6.37
CA PHE A 24 30.38 -10.47 -6.90
C PHE A 24 28.91 -10.78 -7.15
N ILE A 25 28.59 -11.84 -7.90
CA ILE A 25 27.20 -12.24 -8.18
C ILE A 25 26.44 -12.49 -6.88
N GLN A 26 27.04 -13.23 -5.93
CA GLN A 26 26.41 -13.53 -4.65
C GLN A 26 26.11 -12.26 -3.84
N THR A 27 27.05 -11.30 -3.83
CA THR A 27 26.86 -10.01 -3.17
C THR A 27 25.72 -9.21 -3.80
N GLN A 28 25.67 -9.16 -5.13
CA GLN A 28 24.59 -8.47 -5.85
C GLN A 28 23.22 -9.12 -5.60
N THR A 29 23.15 -10.45 -5.60
CA THR A 29 21.90 -11.16 -5.29
C THR A 29 21.39 -10.83 -3.89
N LYS A 30 22.26 -10.87 -2.87
CA LYS A 30 21.89 -10.50 -1.49
C LYS A 30 21.44 -9.05 -1.37
N LEU A 31 22.08 -8.14 -2.10
CA LEU A 31 21.71 -6.72 -2.14
C LEU A 31 20.31 -6.55 -2.73
N CYS A 32 20.02 -7.22 -3.86
CA CYS A 32 18.69 -7.21 -4.48
C CYS A 32 17.61 -7.80 -3.55
N GLU A 33 17.91 -8.90 -2.86
CA GLU A 33 17.01 -9.48 -1.85
C GLU A 33 16.74 -8.51 -0.69
N ALA A 34 17.76 -7.81 -0.22
CA ALA A 34 17.63 -6.83 0.85
C ALA A 34 16.74 -5.65 0.41
N PHE A 35 16.98 -5.09 -0.78
CA PHE A 35 16.13 -4.01 -1.32
C PHE A 35 14.69 -4.45 -1.52
N TYR A 36 14.48 -5.66 -2.05
CA TYR A 36 13.14 -6.20 -2.23
C TYR A 36 12.41 -6.35 -0.90
N LYS A 37 13.08 -6.85 0.15
CA LYS A 37 12.52 -6.94 1.49
C LYS A 37 12.15 -5.57 2.07
N THR A 38 12.99 -4.55 1.89
CA THR A 38 12.69 -3.19 2.36
C THR A 38 11.43 -2.64 1.67
N ILE A 39 11.36 -2.73 0.34
CA ILE A 39 10.19 -2.31 -0.43
C ILE A 39 8.94 -3.06 0.05
N PHE A 40 9.06 -4.37 0.31
CA PHE A 40 7.96 -5.19 0.79
C PHE A 40 7.46 -4.75 2.17
N VAL A 41 8.36 -4.41 3.10
CA VAL A 41 8.00 -3.90 4.43
C VAL A 41 7.30 -2.55 4.34
N ASP A 42 7.83 -1.62 3.53
CA ASP A 42 7.20 -0.31 3.33
C ASP A 42 5.80 -0.47 2.74
N LEU A 43 5.63 -1.42 1.83
CA LEU A 43 4.35 -1.71 1.19
C LEU A 43 3.34 -2.35 2.14
N LEU A 44 3.78 -3.23 3.05
CA LEU A 44 2.94 -3.72 4.14
C LEU A 44 2.42 -2.56 5.01
N SER A 45 3.29 -1.59 5.33
CA SER A 45 2.87 -0.40 6.08
C SER A 45 1.82 0.43 5.33
N VAL A 46 1.88 0.50 4.01
CA VAL A 46 0.85 1.14 3.17
C VAL A 46 -0.47 0.37 3.25
N PHE A 47 -0.45 -0.96 3.20
CA PHE A 47 -1.66 -1.78 3.36
C PHE A 47 -2.30 -1.61 4.74
N ASP A 48 -1.50 -1.60 5.80
CA ASP A 48 -1.98 -1.38 7.17
C ASP A 48 -2.63 0.01 7.30
N SER A 49 -1.98 1.05 6.75
CA SER A 49 -2.54 2.42 6.74
C SER A 49 -3.86 2.50 5.97
N LEU A 50 -3.95 1.79 4.83
CA LEU A 50 -5.17 1.73 4.03
C LEU A 50 -6.30 1.00 4.77
N HIS A 51 -5.96 -0.06 5.49
CA HIS A 51 -6.90 -0.78 6.35
C HIS A 51 -7.46 0.13 7.45
N ASP A 52 -6.58 0.87 8.15
CA ASP A 52 -6.97 1.82 9.20
C ASP A 52 -7.86 2.94 8.65
N LEU A 53 -7.51 3.50 7.48
CA LEU A 53 -8.32 4.52 6.80
C LEU A 53 -9.71 3.99 6.42
N THR A 54 -9.79 2.74 5.94
CA THR A 54 -11.05 2.09 5.58
C THR A 54 -11.93 1.90 6.82
N ALA A 55 -11.34 1.41 7.93
CA ALA A 55 -12.04 1.26 9.20
C ALA A 55 -12.55 2.61 9.75
N LEU A 56 -11.73 3.66 9.64
CA LEU A 56 -12.13 5.02 9.99
C LEU A 56 -13.30 5.51 9.13
N GLY A 57 -13.27 5.25 7.82
CA GLY A 57 -14.35 5.59 6.90
C GLY A 57 -15.69 4.96 7.29
N GLU A 58 -15.70 3.67 7.64
CA GLU A 58 -16.91 2.99 8.12
C GLU A 58 -17.40 3.52 9.47
N ASN A 59 -16.49 3.85 10.39
CA ASN A 59 -16.86 4.48 11.66
C ASN A 59 -17.49 5.88 11.46
N LEU A 60 -16.91 6.70 10.58
CA LEU A 60 -17.46 8.01 10.23
C LEU A 60 -18.85 7.87 9.60
N LYS A 61 -19.04 6.92 8.70
CA LYS A 61 -20.33 6.60 8.10
C LYS A 61 -21.38 6.22 9.15
N HIS A 62 -21.01 5.37 10.10
CA HIS A 62 -21.90 5.01 11.21
C HIS A 62 -22.32 6.25 12.02
N ASN A 63 -21.38 7.12 12.35
CA ASN A 63 -21.63 8.35 13.10
C ASN A 63 -22.54 9.33 12.35
N VAL A 64 -22.35 9.47 11.03
CA VAL A 64 -23.20 10.30 10.16
C VAL A 64 -24.63 9.76 10.15
N ILE A 65 -24.81 8.44 9.96
CA ILE A 65 -26.14 7.80 9.99
C ILE A 65 -26.82 8.02 11.35
N GLN A 66 -26.07 7.83 12.45
CA GLN A 66 -26.61 8.03 13.79
C GLN A 66 -26.99 9.49 14.04
N THR A 67 -26.18 10.44 13.56
CA THR A 67 -26.44 11.89 13.69
C THR A 67 -27.66 12.29 12.89
N SER A 68 -27.80 11.78 11.66
CA SER A 68 -29.00 11.96 10.82
C SER A 68 -30.26 11.48 11.52
N ALA A 69 -30.23 10.28 12.11
CA ALA A 69 -31.34 9.74 12.87
C ALA A 69 -31.71 10.60 14.11
N LYS A 70 -30.70 11.04 14.88
CA LYS A 70 -30.92 11.94 16.03
C LYS A 70 -31.53 13.27 15.60
N LEU A 71 -31.06 13.85 14.51
CA LEU A 71 -31.59 15.10 13.96
C LEU A 71 -33.05 14.94 13.52
N HIS A 72 -33.39 13.81 12.91
CA HIS A 72 -34.76 13.48 12.54
C HIS A 72 -35.68 13.40 13.78
N ILE A 73 -35.25 12.74 14.85
CA ILE A 73 -36.00 12.67 16.11
C ILE A 73 -36.25 14.07 16.69
N VAL A 74 -35.21 14.92 16.72
CA VAL A 74 -35.33 16.30 17.22
C VAL A 74 -36.31 17.11 16.37
N GLN A 75 -36.27 16.96 15.04
CA GLN A 75 -37.22 17.60 14.14
C GLN A 75 -38.66 17.16 14.42
N CYS A 76 -38.91 15.86 14.57
CA CYS A 76 -40.23 15.34 14.91
C CYS A 76 -40.74 15.86 16.26
N SER A 77 -39.86 15.98 17.26
CA SER A 77 -40.20 16.55 18.57
C SER A 77 -40.58 18.02 18.48
N ILE A 78 -39.84 18.83 17.71
CA ILE A 78 -40.16 20.24 17.50
C ILE A 78 -41.50 20.41 16.76
N GLN A 79 -41.74 19.62 15.72
CA GLN A 79 -43.02 19.62 15.00
C GLN A 79 -44.20 19.23 15.91
N TYR A 80 -44.01 18.29 16.83
CA TYR A 80 -45.02 17.94 17.82
C TYR A 80 -45.30 19.10 18.78
N ASN A 81 -44.25 19.71 19.33
CA ASN A 81 -44.38 20.85 20.24
C ASN A 81 -45.08 22.04 19.57
N GLU A 82 -44.81 22.30 18.29
CA GLU A 82 -45.52 23.32 17.51
C GLU A 82 -47.02 23.05 17.45
N ARG A 83 -47.43 21.80 17.20
CA ARG A 83 -48.86 21.42 17.15
C ARG A 83 -49.53 21.60 18.50
N CYS A 84 -48.85 21.20 19.58
CA CYS A 84 -49.36 21.38 20.94
C CYS A 84 -49.49 22.86 21.30
N TYR A 85 -48.48 23.66 20.92
CA TYR A 85 -48.47 25.10 21.16
C TYR A 85 -49.60 25.81 20.40
N ALA A 86 -49.78 25.50 19.11
CA ALA A 86 -50.87 26.06 18.30
C ALA A 86 -52.25 25.78 18.93
N ARG A 87 -52.51 24.54 19.36
CA ARG A 87 -53.76 24.18 20.07
C ARG A 87 -53.94 24.93 21.39
N ALA A 88 -52.86 25.16 22.14
CA ALA A 88 -52.92 25.90 23.39
C ALA A 88 -53.24 27.40 23.17
N CYS A 89 -52.73 27.98 22.08
CA CYS A 89 -53.06 29.35 21.66
C CYS A 89 -54.52 29.46 21.22
N GLU A 90 -55.01 28.52 20.40
CA GLU A 90 -56.43 28.42 20.02
C GLU A 90 -57.36 28.31 21.24
N SER A 91 -56.91 27.59 22.27
CA SER A 91 -57.65 27.41 23.53
C SER A 91 -57.52 28.59 24.50
N LYS A 92 -56.80 29.67 24.14
CA LYS A 92 -56.49 30.85 24.97
C LYS A 92 -55.81 30.56 26.31
N VAL A 93 -55.10 29.42 26.41
CA VAL A 93 -54.44 28.98 27.65
C VAL A 93 -53.06 29.66 27.84
N ILE A 94 -52.44 30.14 26.77
CA ILE A 94 -51.07 30.69 26.77
C ILE A 94 -51.03 31.98 25.94
N ILE A 95 -50.25 32.98 26.39
CA ILE A 95 -49.94 34.22 25.66
C ILE A 95 -48.66 34.00 24.82
N GLU A 96 -48.67 34.50 23.59
CA GLU A 96 -47.69 34.29 22.51
C GLU A 96 -46.21 34.25 22.94
N CYS A 97 -45.48 33.25 22.45
CA CYS A 97 -44.07 32.96 22.68
C CYS A 97 -43.46 32.48 21.34
N GLU A 98 -43.67 33.27 20.28
CA GLU A 98 -43.27 32.94 18.90
C GLU A 98 -41.75 32.78 18.74
N ASP A 99 -40.95 33.52 19.52
CA ASP A 99 -39.49 33.59 19.36
C ASP A 99 -38.78 32.26 19.62
N PHE A 100 -39.23 31.48 20.61
CA PHE A 100 -38.53 30.24 21.02
C PHE A 100 -38.61 29.13 19.97
N LEU A 101 -39.75 28.98 19.29
CA LEU A 101 -39.92 27.95 18.25
C LEU A 101 -39.18 28.33 16.96
N GLY A 102 -39.12 29.63 16.63
CA GLY A 102 -38.35 30.15 15.51
C GLY A 102 -36.85 29.84 15.62
N GLU A 103 -36.24 30.11 16.78
CA GLU A 103 -34.82 29.81 17.03
C GLU A 103 -34.49 28.32 16.86
N LYS A 104 -35.37 27.44 17.34
CA LYS A 104 -35.18 25.98 17.24
C LYS A 104 -35.24 25.49 15.80
N LYS A 105 -36.17 26.03 14.99
CA LYS A 105 -36.25 25.74 13.54
C LYS A 105 -34.97 26.16 12.82
N GLN A 106 -34.50 27.37 13.09
CA GLN A 106 -33.29 27.89 12.46
C GLN A 106 -32.07 27.03 12.81
N LYS A 107 -31.96 26.60 14.07
CA LYS A 107 -30.89 25.70 14.50
C LYS A 107 -30.94 24.33 13.82
N ILE A 108 -32.12 23.75 13.59
CA ILE A 108 -32.25 22.50 12.81
C ILE A 108 -31.75 22.70 11.38
N LEU A 109 -32.11 23.80 10.72
CA LEU A 109 -31.69 24.07 9.35
C LEU A 109 -30.17 24.14 9.22
N LEU A 110 -29.50 24.80 10.17
CA LEU A 110 -28.04 24.84 10.23
C LEU A 110 -27.44 23.44 10.41
N LEU A 111 -27.96 22.66 11.37
CA LEU A 111 -27.47 21.29 11.61
C LEU A 111 -27.69 20.36 10.41
N LYS A 112 -28.75 20.56 9.62
CA LYS A 112 -28.97 19.80 8.38
C LYS A 112 -27.93 20.15 7.31
N ALA A 113 -27.63 21.44 7.15
CA ALA A 113 -26.62 21.88 6.20
C ALA A 113 -25.22 21.35 6.60
N GLU A 114 -24.87 21.39 7.88
CA GLU A 114 -23.61 20.81 8.39
C GLU A 114 -23.56 19.29 8.16
N LEU A 115 -24.68 18.58 8.36
CA LEU A 115 -24.77 17.15 8.11
C LEU A 115 -24.57 16.81 6.62
N GLU A 116 -25.20 17.56 5.72
CA GLU A 116 -25.04 17.40 4.28
C GLU A 116 -23.59 17.66 3.84
N GLU A 117 -22.93 18.68 4.43
CA GLU A 117 -21.51 18.93 4.21
C GLU A 117 -20.65 17.75 4.68
N MET A 118 -20.94 17.19 5.86
CA MET A 118 -20.25 16.01 6.38
C MET A 118 -20.46 14.77 5.50
N GLU A 119 -21.67 14.53 5.00
CA GLU A 119 -21.98 13.45 4.06
C GLU A 119 -21.16 13.58 2.76
N ASN A 120 -21.08 14.80 2.22
CA ASN A 120 -20.29 15.07 1.02
C ASN A 120 -18.78 14.85 1.25
N LYS A 121 -18.23 15.32 2.37
CA LYS A 121 -16.83 15.09 2.74
C LYS A 121 -16.52 13.60 2.91
N LEU A 122 -17.41 12.87 3.58
CA LEU A 122 -17.28 11.42 3.77
C LEU A 122 -17.29 10.70 2.42
N LYS A 123 -18.18 11.08 1.50
CA LYS A 123 -18.22 10.48 0.16
C LYS A 123 -16.91 10.68 -0.59
N VAL A 124 -16.39 11.92 -0.61
CA VAL A 124 -15.08 12.21 -1.25
C VAL A 124 -13.96 11.39 -0.61
N PHE A 125 -13.95 11.27 0.72
CA PHE A 125 -12.97 10.45 1.42
C PHE A 125 -13.06 8.96 1.05
N SER A 126 -14.27 8.41 0.99
CA SER A 126 -14.49 7.01 0.57
C SER A 126 -14.09 6.77 -0.89
N ASP A 127 -14.39 7.70 -1.79
CA ASP A 127 -14.00 7.60 -3.21
C ASP A 127 -12.47 7.63 -3.36
N GLN A 128 -11.77 8.44 -2.56
CA GLN A 128 -10.31 8.49 -2.54
C GLN A 128 -9.68 7.19 -2.01
N ILE A 129 -10.23 6.60 -0.96
CA ILE A 129 -9.78 5.29 -0.46
C ILE A 129 -9.92 4.24 -1.56
N LEU A 130 -11.08 4.20 -2.24
CA LEU A 130 -11.34 3.24 -3.30
C LEU A 130 -10.38 3.39 -4.49
N ASP A 131 -10.07 4.63 -4.90
CA ASP A 131 -9.09 4.91 -5.96
C ASP A 131 -7.69 4.43 -5.59
N VAL A 132 -7.25 4.66 -4.34
CA VAL A 132 -5.96 4.17 -3.84
C VAL A 132 -5.93 2.64 -3.82
N THR A 133 -6.97 1.99 -3.30
CA THR A 133 -7.08 0.52 -3.27
C THR A 133 -6.95 -0.06 -4.68
N LYS A 134 -7.67 0.50 -5.65
CA LYS A 134 -7.64 0.02 -7.04
C LYS A 134 -6.24 0.15 -7.65
N LYS A 135 -5.58 1.31 -7.48
CA LYS A 135 -4.20 1.50 -7.97
C LYS A 135 -3.22 0.50 -7.35
N LEU A 136 -3.44 0.15 -6.10
CA LEU A 136 -2.60 -0.82 -5.39
C LEU A 136 -2.83 -2.25 -5.92
N GLU A 137 -4.07 -2.65 -6.18
CA GLU A 137 -4.42 -3.93 -6.80
C GLU A 137 -3.87 -4.08 -8.24
N GLU A 138 -3.86 -3.00 -9.01
CA GLU A 138 -3.29 -2.96 -10.37
C GLU A 138 -1.75 -2.98 -10.37
N THR A 139 -1.11 -2.77 -9.22
CA THR A 139 0.35 -2.73 -9.13
C THR A 139 0.94 -4.15 -9.13
N HIS A 140 1.35 -4.62 -10.31
CA HIS A 140 2.06 -5.89 -10.49
C HIS A 140 3.52 -5.90 -9.98
N ALA A 141 3.94 -4.91 -9.20
CA ALA A 141 5.35 -4.74 -8.77
C ALA A 141 5.90 -5.96 -8.00
N PHE A 142 5.03 -6.74 -7.36
CA PHE A 142 5.38 -7.96 -6.63
C PHE A 142 5.99 -9.05 -7.52
N ASP A 143 5.49 -9.24 -8.73
CA ASP A 143 5.96 -10.31 -9.61
C ASP A 143 7.35 -10.00 -10.19
N TYR A 144 7.63 -8.73 -10.47
CA TYR A 144 8.88 -8.33 -11.14
C TYR A 144 10.11 -8.47 -10.24
N GLY A 145 10.01 -8.16 -8.94
CA GLY A 145 11.13 -8.26 -8.02
C GLY A 145 11.54 -9.70 -7.70
N ALA A 146 10.56 -10.53 -7.34
CA ALA A 146 10.78 -11.94 -7.00
C ALA A 146 11.34 -12.74 -8.19
N HIS A 147 10.79 -12.54 -9.39
CA HIS A 147 11.24 -13.25 -10.59
C HIS A 147 12.69 -12.90 -10.98
N ASN A 148 13.11 -11.65 -10.79
CA ASN A 148 14.49 -11.24 -11.08
C ASN A 148 15.49 -11.78 -10.05
N ILE A 149 15.11 -11.85 -8.78
CA ILE A 149 15.92 -12.53 -7.74
C ILE A 149 16.08 -14.01 -8.08
N GLU A 150 15.03 -14.68 -8.53
CA GLU A 150 15.10 -16.09 -8.96
C GLU A 150 16.09 -16.29 -10.13
N LYS A 151 16.10 -15.39 -11.12
CA LYS A 151 17.08 -15.39 -12.21
C LYS A 151 18.51 -15.20 -11.73
N LEU A 152 18.73 -14.28 -10.78
CA LEU A 152 20.05 -14.05 -10.19
C LEU A 152 20.54 -15.27 -9.40
N ASN A 153 19.65 -15.94 -8.66
CA ASN A 153 19.96 -17.20 -7.98
C ASN A 153 20.36 -18.31 -8.96
N LYS A 154 19.62 -18.47 -10.07
CA LYS A 154 20.01 -19.42 -11.14
C LYS A 154 21.36 -19.06 -11.78
N CYS A 155 21.65 -17.78 -11.97
CA CYS A 155 22.95 -17.32 -12.47
C CYS A 155 24.08 -17.69 -11.51
N LEU A 156 23.87 -17.49 -10.21
CA LEU A 156 24.82 -17.87 -9.16
C LEU A 156 25.05 -19.38 -9.12
N GLU A 157 24.00 -20.19 -9.17
CA GLU A 157 24.11 -21.66 -9.23
C GLU A 157 24.94 -22.13 -10.42
N ASN A 158 24.68 -21.57 -11.61
CA ASN A 158 25.45 -21.86 -12.81
C ASN A 158 26.92 -21.46 -12.67
N ALA A 159 27.20 -20.27 -12.13
CA ALA A 159 28.56 -19.80 -11.88
C ALA A 159 29.32 -20.72 -10.91
N CYS A 160 28.67 -21.12 -9.81
CA CYS A 160 29.20 -22.07 -8.83
C CYS A 160 29.53 -23.42 -9.47
N ARG A 161 28.63 -23.96 -10.30
CA ARG A 161 28.85 -25.22 -11.02
C ARG A 161 30.03 -25.15 -11.97
N ILE A 162 30.18 -24.06 -12.72
CA ILE A 162 31.33 -23.85 -13.62
C ILE A 162 32.63 -23.80 -12.81
N TYR A 163 32.65 -23.12 -11.68
CA TYR A 163 33.83 -23.03 -10.83
C TYR A 163 34.18 -24.37 -10.16
N GLN A 164 33.20 -25.15 -9.72
CA GLN A 164 33.42 -26.52 -9.22
C GLN A 164 34.07 -27.40 -10.29
N ASN A 165 33.57 -27.36 -11.53
CA ASN A 165 34.18 -28.08 -12.65
C ASN A 165 35.63 -27.62 -12.90
N LEU A 166 35.91 -26.32 -12.81
CA LEU A 166 37.26 -25.78 -12.91
C LEU A 166 38.18 -26.29 -11.78
N GLN A 167 37.67 -26.41 -10.55
CA GLN A 167 38.43 -26.91 -9.40
C GLN A 167 38.76 -28.40 -9.51
N GLN A 168 37.85 -29.20 -10.09
CA GLN A 168 37.99 -30.65 -10.27
C GLN A 168 38.82 -31.05 -11.50
N MET A 169 39.27 -30.09 -12.32
CA MET A 169 40.10 -30.38 -13.49
C MET A 169 41.40 -31.14 -13.13
N PRO A 170 41.70 -32.26 -13.79
CA PRO A 170 42.96 -33.00 -13.62
C PRO A 170 44.21 -32.13 -13.86
N LYS A 171 45.31 -32.42 -13.14
CA LYS A 171 46.58 -31.66 -13.22
C LYS A 171 47.21 -31.69 -14.62
N GLU A 172 46.93 -32.74 -15.39
CA GLU A 172 47.40 -32.96 -16.77
C GLU A 172 46.79 -31.96 -17.76
N ILE A 173 45.56 -31.50 -17.50
CA ILE A 173 44.82 -30.55 -18.34
C ILE A 173 45.11 -29.11 -17.91
N SER A 174 45.29 -28.86 -16.61
CA SER A 174 45.53 -27.51 -16.07
C SER A 174 46.92 -26.92 -16.37
N SER A 175 47.88 -27.76 -16.81
CA SER A 175 49.26 -27.40 -17.13
C SER A 175 49.56 -27.28 -18.63
N ALA A 176 48.62 -27.65 -19.50
CA ALA A 176 48.79 -27.53 -20.95
C ALA A 176 48.68 -26.06 -21.40
N LYS A 177 49.79 -25.48 -21.86
CA LYS A 177 49.78 -24.22 -22.62
C LYS A 177 48.91 -24.44 -23.86
N GLY A 178 47.76 -23.78 -23.93
CA GLY A 178 46.96 -23.72 -25.16
C GLY A 178 45.67 -24.53 -25.19
N ILE A 179 45.05 -24.87 -24.05
CA ILE A 179 43.66 -25.35 -24.09
C ILE A 179 42.74 -24.15 -24.33
N VAL A 180 42.31 -24.01 -25.58
CA VAL A 180 41.10 -23.28 -25.96
C VAL A 180 39.92 -24.10 -25.47
N LEU A 181 39.27 -23.65 -24.40
CA LEU A 181 37.95 -24.14 -24.03
C LEU A 181 36.98 -23.69 -25.13
N ILE A 182 36.61 -24.62 -26.01
CA ILE A 182 35.48 -24.42 -26.92
C ILE A 182 34.22 -24.48 -26.06
N TRP A 183 33.44 -23.40 -26.15
CA TRP A 183 32.20 -23.15 -25.44
C TRP A 183 31.05 -24.01 -25.97
#